data_AF-A0A6I4NZ40-F1
#
_entry.id   AF-A0A6I4NZ40-F1
#
_cell.length_a   1.000
_cell.length_b   1.000
_cell.length_c   1.000
_cell.angle_alpha   90.00
_cell.angle_beta   90.00
_cell.angle_gamma   90.00
#
_symmetry.space_group_name_H-M   'P 1'
#
loop_
_entity.id
_entity.type
_entity.pdbx_description
1 polymer ?
#
loop_
_entity_poly.entity_id
_entity_poly.type
_entity_poly.pdbx_seq_one_letter_code
_entity_poly.pdbx_strand_id
1 'polypeptide(L)'
;MNVLKKITGWFLFLFAGCLSLALLMSSLNAIVPTISEFKESTASGLGYLMGSLLVIFVFGLLIKYIAKLGLKMIKSKVIVEDSIDDIGAL
;
A
#
# COMPACT_ATOMS: atom_id res chain seq x y z
N MET A 1 -22.33 12.95 -3.78
CA MET A 1 -20.94 12.92 -3.28
C MET A 1 -20.41 11.51 -2.93
N ASN A 2 -21.26 10.57 -2.50
CA ASN A 2 -20.82 9.21 -2.13
C ASN A 2 -20.30 8.35 -3.30
N VAL A 3 -20.84 8.52 -4.51
CA VAL A 3 -20.41 7.77 -5.71
C VAL A 3 -19.02 8.19 -6.16
N LEU A 4 -18.76 9.50 -6.24
CA LEU A 4 -17.44 10.04 -6.59
C LEU A 4 -16.36 9.54 -5.61
N LYS A 5 -16.65 9.53 -4.31
CA LYS A 5 -15.73 9.02 -3.27
C LYS A 5 -15.40 7.53 -3.45
N LYS A 6 -16.37 6.71 -3.86
CA LYS A 6 -16.15 5.29 -4.19
C LYS A 6 -15.29 5.11 -5.44
N ILE A 7 -15.53 5.90 -6.50
CA ILE A 7 -14.73 5.86 -7.74
C ILE A 7 -13.27 6.23 -7.44
N THR A 8 -13.05 7.33 -6.71
CA THR A 8 -11.71 7.75 -6.28
C THR A 8 -11.05 6.68 -5.40
N GLY A 9 -11.81 6.06 -4.50
CA GLY A 9 -11.31 4.95 -3.67
C GLY A 9 -10.85 3.74 -4.48
N TRP A 10 -11.60 3.34 -5.51
CA TRP A 10 -11.21 2.28 -6.44
C TRP A 10 -9.95 2.64 -7.23
N PHE A 11 -9.84 3.87 -7.74
CA PHE A 11 -8.63 4.36 -8.41
C PHE A 11 -7.40 4.31 -7.50
N LEU A 12 -7.52 4.77 -6.25
CA LEU A 12 -6.45 4.69 -5.25
C LEU A 12 -6.04 3.24 -4.97
N PHE A 13 -6.99 2.32 -4.91
CA PHE A 13 -6.73 0.91 -4.67
C PHE A 13 -6.00 0.25 -5.86
N LEU A 14 -6.46 0.53 -7.09
CA LEU A 14 -5.81 0.07 -8.32
C LEU A 14 -4.38 0.62 -8.42
N PHE A 15 -4.20 1.91 -8.13
CA PHE A 15 -2.90 2.55 -8.11
C PHE A 15 -1.95 1.94 -7.07
N ALA A 16 -2.44 1.63 -5.88
CA ALA A 16 -1.67 0.90 -4.86
C ALA A 16 -1.26 -0.49 -5.34
N GLY A 17 -2.13 -1.19 -6.08
CA GLY A 17 -1.82 -2.47 -6.72
C GLY A 17 -0.73 -2.35 -7.79
N CYS A 18 -0.78 -1.33 -8.65
CA CYS A 18 0.28 -1.06 -9.62
C CYS A 18 1.62 -0.76 -8.93
N LEU A 19 1.61 0.07 -7.87
CA LEU A 19 2.80 0.37 -7.09
C LEU A 19 3.38 -0.86 -6.38
N SER A 20 2.55 -1.78 -5.90
CA SER A 20 3.05 -3.01 -5.27
C SER A 20 3.75 -3.92 -6.28
N LEU A 21 3.20 -4.05 -7.49
CA LEU A 21 3.84 -4.78 -8.59
C LEU A 21 5.15 -4.12 -9.02
N ALA A 22 5.19 -2.79 -9.14
CA ALA A 22 6.40 -2.05 -9.47
C ALA A 22 7.48 -2.24 -8.40
N LEU A 23 7.11 -2.18 -7.11
CA LEU A 23 8.03 -2.41 -6.01
C LEU A 23 8.58 -3.85 -6.04
N LEU A 24 7.74 -4.83 -6.33
CA LEU A 24 8.15 -6.23 -6.43
C LEU A 24 9.12 -6.46 -7.58
N MET A 25 8.83 -5.93 -8.78
CA MET A 25 9.77 -5.99 -9.91
C MET A 25 11.08 -5.27 -9.62
N SER A 26 11.03 -4.08 -9.01
CA SER A 26 12.24 -3.34 -8.63
C SER A 26 13.08 -4.12 -7.61
N SER A 27 12.44 -4.83 -6.68
CA SER A 27 13.12 -5.64 -5.67
C SER A 27 13.84 -6.83 -6.30
N LEU A 28 13.19 -7.51 -7.27
CA LEU A 28 13.81 -8.60 -8.03
C LEU A 28 14.99 -8.12 -8.87
N ASN A 29 14.86 -6.96 -9.51
CA ASN A 29 15.93 -6.36 -10.31
C ASN A 29 17.13 -5.92 -9.46
N ALA A 30 16.92 -5.62 -8.17
CA ALA A 30 18.00 -5.25 -7.25
C ALA A 30 18.86 -6.43 -6.80
N ILE A 31 18.43 -7.69 -7.00
CA ILE A 31 19.18 -8.89 -6.57
C ILE A 31 20.49 -9.02 -7.34
N VAL A 32 20.47 -8.89 -8.67
CA VAL A 32 21.67 -9.08 -9.52
C VAL A 32 22.77 -8.05 -9.19
N PRO A 33 22.48 -6.74 -9.10
CA PRO A 33 23.45 -5.73 -8.66
C PRO A 33 23.99 -5.99 -7.26
N THR A 34 23.13 -6.41 -6.32
CA THR A 34 23.56 -6.70 -4.95
C THR A 34 24.60 -7.82 -4.94
N ILE A 35 24.39 -8.88 -5.72
CA ILE A 35 25.35 -9.98 -5.83
C ILE A 35 26.67 -9.52 -6.48
N SER A 36 26.64 -8.66 -7.50
CA SER A 36 27.88 -8.13 -8.09
C SER A 36 28.66 -7.27 -7.09
N GLU A 37 27.97 -6.44 -6.33
CA GLU A 37 28.59 -5.58 -5.30
C GLU A 37 29.23 -6.39 -4.18
N PHE A 38 28.60 -7.51 -3.76
CA PHE A 38 29.20 -8.42 -2.78
C PHE A 38 30.48 -9.10 -3.27
N LYS A 39 30.64 -9.30 -4.59
CA LYS A 39 31.86 -9.84 -5.18
C LYS A 39 32.99 -8.83 -5.22
N GLU A 40 32.67 -7.54 -5.34
CA GLU A 40 33.66 -6.46 -5.38
C GLU A 40 34.14 -6.08 -3.98
N SER A 41 33.20 -5.85 -3.05
CA SER A 41 33.51 -5.52 -1.66
C SER A 41 32.35 -5.88 -0.75
N THR A 42 32.63 -6.59 0.33
CA THR A 42 31.61 -6.93 1.34
C THR A 42 30.96 -5.68 1.93
N ALA A 43 31.72 -4.58 2.11
CA ALA A 43 31.19 -3.32 2.62
C ALA A 43 30.23 -2.66 1.61
N SER A 44 30.55 -2.70 0.32
CA SER A 44 29.68 -2.16 -0.75
C SER A 44 28.40 -2.98 -0.89
N GLY A 45 28.53 -4.32 -0.93
CA GLY A 45 27.39 -5.24 -0.97
C GLY A 45 26.43 -5.07 0.21
N LEU A 46 26.97 -4.89 1.43
CA LEU A 46 26.16 -4.57 2.61
C LEU A 46 25.45 -3.22 2.50
N GLY A 47 26.12 -2.20 1.96
CA GLY A 47 25.52 -0.89 1.70
C GLY A 47 24.34 -0.98 0.73
N TYR A 48 24.52 -1.70 -0.37
CA TYR A 48 23.47 -1.93 -1.38
C TYR A 48 22.28 -2.72 -0.80
N LEU A 49 22.57 -3.77 -0.03
CA LEU A 49 21.54 -4.60 0.58
C LEU A 49 20.73 -3.83 1.64
N MET A 50 21.39 -3.04 2.50
CA MET A 50 20.71 -2.20 3.49
C MET A 50 19.92 -1.07 2.83
N GLY A 51 20.49 -0.40 1.81
CA GLY A 51 19.82 0.66 1.07
C GLY A 51 18.55 0.16 0.36
N SER A 52 18.65 -0.98 -0.34
CA SER A 52 17.51 -1.60 -1.01
C SER A 52 16.42 -2.05 -0.02
N LEU A 53 16.79 -2.67 1.10
CA LEU A 53 15.82 -3.05 2.15
C LEU A 53 15.11 -1.83 2.75
N LEU A 54 15.83 -0.73 2.98
CA LEU A 54 15.23 0.49 3.51
C LEU A 54 14.20 1.08 2.54
N VAL A 55 14.54 1.14 1.24
CA VAL A 55 13.61 1.61 0.21
C VAL A 55 12.38 0.72 0.13
N ILE A 56 12.56 -0.61 0.11
CA ILE A 56 11.45 -1.56 0.10
C ILE A 56 10.55 -1.37 1.31
N PHE A 57 11.13 -1.18 2.50
CA PHE A 57 10.39 -0.97 3.73
C PHE A 57 9.56 0.33 3.69
N VAL A 58 10.18 1.45 3.29
CA VAL A 58 9.50 2.76 3.21
C VAL A 58 8.37 2.74 2.19
N PHE A 59 8.62 2.24 0.97
CA PHE A 59 7.60 2.13 -0.06
C PHE A 59 6.51 1.13 0.31
N GLY A 60 6.85 0.02 0.97
CA GLY A 60 5.88 -0.95 1.48
C GLY A 60 4.90 -0.33 2.48
N LEU A 61 5.39 0.49 3.41
CA LEU A 61 4.54 1.23 4.36
C LEU A 61 3.65 2.26 3.64
N LEU A 62 4.19 2.96 2.64
CA LEU A 62 3.46 3.95 1.87
C LEU A 62 2.33 3.30 1.04
N ILE A 63 2.61 2.20 0.36
CA ILE A 63 1.61 1.41 -0.38
C ILE A 63 0.53 0.90 0.57
N LYS A 64 0.91 0.37 1.74
CA LYS A 64 -0.05 -0.08 2.76
C LYS A 64 -0.97 1.07 3.22
N TYR A 65 -0.42 2.26 3.41
CA TYR A 65 -1.20 3.44 3.77
C TYR A 65 -2.19 3.83 2.67
N ILE A 66 -1.73 3.92 1.42
CA ILE A 66 -2.56 4.25 0.24
C ILE A 66 -3.68 3.23 0.06
N ALA A 67 -3.37 1.93 0.13
CA ALA A 67 -4.36 0.86 0.02
C ALA A 67 -5.41 0.94 1.14
N LYS A 68 -4.99 1.20 2.38
CA LYS A 68 -5.90 1.39 3.53
C LYS A 68 -6.81 2.60 3.33
N LEU A 69 -6.28 3.69 2.77
CA LEU A 69 -7.04 4.92 2.49
C LEU A 69 -8.06 4.68 1.38
N GLY A 70 -7.65 4.04 0.27
CA GLY A 70 -8.55 3.62 -0.82
C GLY A 70 -9.70 2.74 -0.32
N LEU A 71 -9.39 1.70 0.46
CA LEU A 71 -10.41 0.82 1.07
C LEU A 71 -11.35 1.58 2.02
N LYS A 72 -10.83 2.52 2.82
CA LYS A 72 -11.64 3.36 3.71
C LYS A 72 -12.59 4.28 2.94
N MET A 73 -12.22 4.70 1.73
CA MET A 73 -13.08 5.49 0.85
C MET A 73 -14.15 4.65 0.14
N ILE A 74 -13.85 3.37 -0.15
CA ILE A 74 -14.80 2.42 -0.77
C ILE A 74 -15.84 1.95 0.24
N LYS A 75 -15.42 1.66 1.49
CA LYS A 75 -16.34 1.26 2.56
C LYS A 75 -17.29 2.41 2.87
N SER A 76 -18.55 2.25 2.46
CA SER A 76 -19.64 3.08 2.98
C SER A 76 -19.69 2.83 4.48
N LYS A 77 -19.68 3.88 5.31
CA LYS A 77 -20.18 3.73 6.66
C LYS A 77 -21.58 3.11 6.52
N VAL A 78 -21.81 1.99 7.17
CA VAL A 78 -23.17 1.54 7.43
C VAL A 78 -23.75 2.66 8.27
N ILE A 79 -24.66 3.43 7.68
CA ILE A 79 -25.55 4.25 8.48
C ILE A 79 -26.37 3.18 9.20
N VAL A 80 -26.13 2.99 10.48
CA VAL A 80 -27.13 2.34 11.34
C VAL A 80 -28.29 3.30 11.23
N GLU A 81 -29.24 2.99 10.37
CA GLU A 81 -30.56 3.59 10.47
C GLU A 81 -31.02 3.14 11.86
N ASP A 82 -30.96 4.04 12.84
CA ASP A 82 -31.78 3.90 14.03
C ASP A 82 -33.21 3.75 13.48
N SER A 83 -33.71 2.52 13.50
CA SER A 83 -35.08 2.22 13.14
C SER A 83 -35.97 3.08 14.02
N ILE A 84 -36.76 3.93 13.40
CA ILE A 84 -37.77 4.80 14.02
C ILE A 84 -38.80 3.96 14.84
N ASP A 85 -38.74 2.63 14.75
CA ASP A 85 -39.55 1.68 15.50
C ASP A 85 -39.28 1.66 17.02
N ASP A 86 -38.19 2.26 17.52
CA ASP A 86 -37.91 2.38 18.97
C ASP A 86 -38.55 3.61 19.65
N ILE A 87 -39.34 4.44 18.93
CA ILE A 87 -39.93 5.69 19.46
C ILE A 87 -41.27 5.48 20.20
N GLY A 88 -41.81 4.25 20.29
CA GLY A 88 -43.15 4.02 20.84
C GLY A 88 -43.35 2.83 21.78
N ALA A 89 -42.28 2.15 22.23
CA ALA A 89 -42.38 0.93 23.04
C ALA A 89 -42.15 1.15 24.56
N LEU A 90 -42.72 2.23 25.12
CA LEU A 90 -42.84 2.44 26.57
C LEU A 90 -44.30 2.77 26.93
#